data_AF-A0A9D3SMD6-F1
#
_entry.id   AF-A0A9D3SMD6-F1
#
_cell.length_a   1.000
_cell.length_b   1.000
_cell.length_c   1.000
_cell.angle_alpha   90.00
_cell.angle_beta   90.00
_cell.angle_gamma   90.00
#
_symmetry.space_group_name_H-M   'P 1'
#
loop_
_entity.id
_entity.type
_entity.pdbx_description
1 polymer ?
#
loop_
_entity_poly.entity_id
_entity_poly.type
_entity_poly.pdbx_seq_one_letter_code
_entity_poly.pdbx_strand_id
1 'polypeptide(L)'
;MPRRKPPFDAQSEFLHADKQVELEEQHQMFLNEQYIIDALIRFILGSGGACAQETHQARGEHADSTHTVRGSETQTQDTGGVRQTTIIPVTQQNLFLIQHFCEWREDFLANLSPVRLINKHRPSTLIINHTAIEGCVDLHTKQIKELNISWRGGEQSTSININGDMTEIVQSFRFLCLHMLVEPSGTVIITALVNKAQLYFLRSFNTFCSIKSVRNQRLLGAQLPGRFVSEDYREPHTDELEALFWALTFSLKFKLDYPVRSHNDRFIIYDLQLKWEVKEYIWEKFELFSSEDDINNILENCYTLQCSEGILNVIIHYANVGEKDPKYIMINSWIYKVYPKKLYVFLVGKQLNGTENADKIESVIKSQKKKHSYTDIREGIRNCKEHHEDLYDLYSEYAQYTRETLQGVYTHGRLKPKREAWFTTYFLATVISESIRNYRSFITTLMALDLILRPNPERAEQEIILEKLPMARGGSWVNSDKRGFYGASTALNKKQKRKLEKLIREEEQICKKWLSLRNKSEIDREMLHRLLELVYGKHRLCEEPSLLQEFTVAYIHFKKKINSPISQELLRESFNWSFSLYT
;
A
#
# COMPACT_ATOMS: atom_id res chain seq x y z
N MET A 1 71.33 -20.71 -20.91
CA MET A 1 70.16 -19.84 -21.19
C MET A 1 69.42 -19.57 -19.88
N PRO A 2 68.90 -18.34 -19.64
CA PRO A 2 68.27 -17.99 -18.36
C PRO A 2 66.80 -18.44 -18.27
N ARG A 3 66.35 -18.82 -17.07
CA ARG A 3 64.92 -19.03 -16.77
C ARG A 3 64.24 -17.66 -16.58
N ARG A 4 63.15 -17.39 -17.30
CA ARG A 4 62.29 -16.22 -17.04
C ARG A 4 61.43 -16.48 -15.80
N LYS A 5 61.30 -15.48 -14.92
CA LYS A 5 60.27 -15.45 -13.87
C LYS A 5 58.91 -15.06 -14.49
N PRO A 6 57.76 -15.49 -13.93
CA PRO A 6 56.47 -14.87 -14.22
C PRO A 6 56.43 -13.43 -13.64
N PRO A 7 55.57 -12.55 -14.17
CA PRO A 7 55.36 -11.21 -13.61
C PRO A 7 54.54 -11.26 -12.30
N PHE A 8 54.67 -10.19 -11.51
CA PHE A 8 53.85 -9.94 -10.32
C PHE A 8 52.57 -9.16 -10.69
N ASP A 9 51.58 -9.26 -9.81
CA ASP A 9 50.44 -8.37 -9.53
C ASP A 9 49.74 -7.60 -10.66
N ALA A 10 48.47 -7.94 -10.85
CA ALA A 10 47.45 -7.11 -11.51
C ALA A 10 46.06 -7.19 -10.81
N GLN A 11 46.00 -7.72 -9.59
CA GLN A 11 44.75 -7.97 -8.85
C GLN A 11 44.59 -7.11 -7.57
N SER A 12 45.65 -6.50 -7.07
CA SER A 12 45.62 -5.63 -5.89
C SER A 12 45.08 -4.22 -6.18
N GLU A 13 45.36 -3.66 -7.36
CA GLU A 13 44.92 -2.31 -7.75
C GLU A 13 43.39 -2.20 -7.90
N PHE A 14 42.74 -3.20 -8.47
CA PHE A 14 41.27 -3.22 -8.61
C PHE A 14 40.53 -3.18 -7.27
N LEU A 15 41.01 -3.90 -6.25
CA LEU A 15 40.40 -3.86 -4.90
C LEU A 15 40.60 -2.53 -4.16
N HIS A 16 41.53 -1.69 -4.59
CA HIS A 16 41.69 -0.34 -4.06
C HIS A 16 40.79 0.67 -4.77
N ALA A 17 40.57 0.52 -6.09
CA ALA A 17 39.67 1.39 -6.85
C ALA A 17 38.22 1.33 -6.35
N ASP A 18 37.65 0.13 -6.22
CA ASP A 18 36.25 -0.05 -5.78
C ASP A 18 36.00 0.55 -4.38
N LYS A 19 36.95 0.38 -3.44
CA LYS A 19 36.87 0.96 -2.09
C LYS A 19 37.01 2.48 -2.06
N GLN A 20 37.73 3.07 -3.01
CA GLN A 20 37.84 4.51 -3.09
C GLN A 20 36.54 5.14 -3.60
N VAL A 21 35.89 4.53 -4.60
CA VAL A 21 34.56 4.94 -5.07
C VAL A 21 33.52 4.83 -3.96
N GLU A 22 33.52 3.73 -3.19
CA GLU A 22 32.61 3.54 -2.06
C GLU A 22 32.78 4.61 -0.96
N LEU A 23 34.02 5.06 -0.70
CA LEU A 23 34.29 6.18 0.22
C LEU A 23 33.83 7.53 -0.35
N GLU A 24 34.06 7.78 -1.64
CA GLU A 24 33.67 9.03 -2.30
C GLU A 24 32.14 9.17 -2.37
N GLU A 25 31.40 8.09 -2.64
CA GLU A 25 29.93 8.09 -2.56
C GLU A 25 29.41 8.33 -1.14
N GLN A 26 30.01 7.70 -0.11
CA GLN A 26 29.63 7.95 1.29
C GLN A 26 29.92 9.39 1.73
N HIS A 27 31.05 9.96 1.32
CA HIS A 27 31.40 11.35 1.61
C HIS A 27 30.44 12.33 0.93
N GLN A 28 30.09 12.08 -0.35
CA GLN A 28 29.13 12.91 -1.08
C GLN A 28 27.71 12.82 -0.48
N MET A 29 27.32 11.66 0.06
CA MET A 29 26.03 11.52 0.76
C MET A 29 26.00 12.36 2.05
N PHE A 30 27.07 12.32 2.86
CA PHE A 30 27.19 13.12 4.08
C PHE A 30 27.15 14.63 3.80
N LEU A 31 27.84 15.10 2.77
CA LEU A 31 27.81 16.51 2.35
C LEU A 31 26.40 16.95 1.91
N ASN A 32 25.63 16.08 1.25
CA ASN A 32 24.26 16.37 0.85
C ASN A 32 23.31 16.48 2.06
N GLU A 33 23.44 15.59 3.05
CA GLU A 33 22.67 15.70 4.31
C GLU A 33 23.00 17.01 5.06
N GLN A 34 24.28 17.35 5.14
CA GLN A 34 24.74 18.57 5.80
C GLN A 34 24.23 19.85 5.11
N TYR A 35 24.18 19.86 3.76
CA TYR A 35 23.57 20.95 2.98
C TYR A 35 22.06 21.09 3.22
N ILE A 36 21.32 19.98 3.35
CA ILE A 36 19.88 19.98 3.66
C ILE A 36 19.62 20.55 5.07
N ILE A 37 20.44 20.19 6.05
CA ILE A 37 20.35 20.73 7.42
C ILE A 37 20.60 22.25 7.43
N ASP A 38 21.63 22.71 6.72
CA ASP A 38 21.97 24.14 6.67
C ASP A 38 20.88 24.97 5.95
N ALA A 39 20.25 24.41 4.90
CA ALA A 39 19.10 25.02 4.24
C ALA A 39 17.87 25.13 5.16
N LEU A 40 17.59 24.10 5.96
CA LEU A 40 16.51 24.09 6.96
C LEU A 40 16.75 25.14 8.05
N ILE A 41 17.97 25.25 8.57
CA ILE A 41 18.35 26.26 9.57
C ILE A 41 18.15 27.67 9.01
N ARG A 42 18.56 27.94 7.77
CA ARG A 42 18.36 29.23 7.10
C ARG A 42 16.88 29.56 6.87
N PHE A 43 16.04 28.57 6.56
CA PHE A 43 14.59 28.77 6.42
C PHE A 43 13.90 29.12 7.75
N ILE A 44 14.29 28.44 8.83
CA ILE A 44 13.75 28.66 10.18
C ILE A 44 14.19 30.03 10.75
N LEU A 45 15.44 30.45 10.49
CA LEU A 45 15.96 31.73 10.98
C LEU A 45 15.62 32.94 10.07
N GLY A 46 15.33 32.70 8.79
CA GLY A 46 15.04 33.76 7.80
C GLY A 46 13.59 34.26 7.75
N SER A 47 12.67 33.65 8.50
CA SER A 47 11.22 33.93 8.44
C SER A 47 10.71 34.94 9.49
N GLY A 48 11.60 35.50 10.32
CA GLY A 48 11.26 36.53 11.32
C GLY A 48 11.64 37.94 10.89
N GLY A 49 10.87 38.58 10.00
CA GLY A 49 11.15 39.96 9.60
C GLY A 49 10.04 40.68 8.83
N ALA A 50 9.72 41.89 9.29
CA ALA A 50 8.95 42.95 8.62
C ALA A 50 7.58 42.62 7.99
N CYS A 51 6.51 43.10 8.64
CA CYS A 51 5.85 44.31 8.12
C CYS A 51 4.99 45.00 9.21
N ALA A 52 5.21 46.29 9.44
CA ALA A 52 4.37 47.11 10.31
C ALA A 52 4.40 48.58 9.85
N GLN A 53 3.23 49.22 9.87
CA GLN A 53 2.99 50.65 9.62
C GLN A 53 3.44 51.23 8.27
N GLU A 54 2.47 51.71 7.50
CA GLU A 54 2.45 53.13 7.17
C GLU A 54 1.00 53.64 7.09
N THR A 55 0.76 54.89 7.49
CA THR A 55 -0.58 55.51 7.53
C THR A 55 -0.47 56.96 7.08
N HIS A 56 -1.25 57.37 6.09
CA HIS A 56 -1.52 58.79 5.83
C HIS A 56 -2.93 59.04 5.27
N GLN A 57 -3.41 60.27 5.44
CA GLN A 57 -4.80 60.70 5.25
C GLN A 57 -5.00 61.39 3.89
N ALA A 58 -6.22 61.34 3.35
CA ALA A 58 -6.79 62.41 2.51
C ALA A 58 -8.33 62.46 2.65
N ARG A 59 -8.91 63.63 2.39
CA ARG A 59 -10.31 64.00 2.69
C ARG A 59 -11.31 63.72 1.56
N GLY A 60 -12.59 63.70 1.95
CA GLY A 60 -13.74 64.15 1.13
C GLY A 60 -14.80 63.07 0.88
N GLU A 61 -16.09 63.36 0.75
CA GLU A 61 -16.94 64.47 1.24
C GLU A 61 -18.40 64.14 0.83
N HIS A 62 -19.42 64.51 1.62
CA HIS A 62 -20.87 64.40 1.30
C HIS A 62 -21.47 62.99 1.05
N ALA A 63 -22.77 62.72 1.27
CA ALA A 63 -23.81 63.40 2.07
C ALA A 63 -24.95 62.40 2.42
N ASP A 64 -25.79 62.77 3.40
CA ASP A 64 -27.19 62.40 3.68
C ASP A 64 -27.71 60.98 3.29
N SER A 65 -28.36 60.24 4.20
CA SER A 65 -29.60 60.73 4.81
C SER A 65 -30.10 59.96 6.05
N THR A 66 -30.75 60.73 6.92
CA THR A 66 -31.64 60.40 8.05
C THR A 66 -32.31 59.01 8.12
N HIS A 67 -32.29 58.39 9.32
CA HIS A 67 -33.46 58.51 10.21
C HIS A 67 -33.17 58.25 11.71
N THR A 68 -33.93 58.96 12.56
CA THR A 68 -33.97 58.89 14.03
C THR A 68 -34.66 57.61 14.55
N VAL A 69 -34.29 57.05 15.73
CA VAL A 69 -34.96 57.20 17.06
C VAL A 69 -34.36 56.14 18.03
N ARG A 70 -34.26 56.23 19.36
CA ARG A 70 -34.11 57.31 20.38
C ARG A 70 -34.07 56.66 21.80
N GLY A 71 -33.02 56.84 22.63
CA GLY A 71 -33.11 56.51 24.08
C GLY A 71 -31.80 56.40 24.87
N SER A 72 -31.65 57.23 25.92
CA SER A 72 -30.94 57.05 27.22
C SER A 72 -29.66 56.18 27.31
N GLU A 73 -28.52 56.65 27.85
CA GLU A 73 -28.25 57.06 29.26
C GLU A 73 -28.59 55.95 30.29
N THR A 74 -27.83 55.59 31.34
CA THR A 74 -26.43 55.78 31.85
C THR A 74 -26.20 54.65 32.92
N GLN A 75 -25.05 54.35 33.55
CA GLN A 75 -23.67 54.87 33.60
C GLN A 75 -22.67 53.74 34.04
N THR A 76 -21.40 54.10 34.27
CA THR A 76 -20.39 53.47 35.18
C THR A 76 -20.04 51.96 35.14
N GLN A 77 -18.73 51.73 34.96
CA GLN A 77 -17.84 50.70 35.52
C GLN A 77 -18.38 49.81 36.67
N ASP A 78 -18.02 48.51 36.66
CA ASP A 78 -16.97 48.01 37.58
C ASP A 78 -16.29 46.72 37.04
N THR A 79 -15.28 46.21 37.76
CA THR A 79 -14.40 45.10 37.40
C THR A 79 -14.84 43.76 38.00
N GLY A 80 -14.67 42.66 37.24
CA GLY A 80 -15.06 41.32 37.73
C GLY A 80 -14.61 40.17 36.82
N GLY A 81 -13.38 39.67 37.02
CA GLY A 81 -12.84 38.52 36.27
C GLY A 81 -13.41 37.18 36.73
N VAL A 82 -14.59 36.80 36.23
CA VAL A 82 -15.24 35.52 36.59
C VAL A 82 -14.64 34.34 35.81
N ARG A 83 -14.06 33.36 36.51
CA ARG A 83 -13.73 32.06 35.94
C ARG A 83 -15.02 31.23 35.74
N GLN A 84 -15.53 31.17 34.52
CA GLN A 84 -16.56 30.18 34.19
C GLN A 84 -16.00 28.77 34.33
N THR A 85 -16.70 27.91 35.07
CA THR A 85 -16.40 26.48 35.21
C THR A 85 -17.58 25.71 34.65
N THR A 86 -17.44 25.19 33.43
CA THR A 86 -18.50 24.45 32.75
C THR A 86 -18.58 23.02 33.28
N ILE A 87 -19.70 22.69 33.93
CA ILE A 87 -20.02 21.33 34.38
C ILE A 87 -21.04 20.74 33.40
N ILE A 88 -20.73 19.59 32.81
CA ILE A 88 -21.60 18.91 31.84
C ILE A 88 -22.18 17.64 32.51
N PRO A 89 -23.49 17.56 32.75
CA PRO A 89 -24.12 16.34 33.27
C PRO A 89 -24.32 15.31 32.15
N VAL A 90 -24.01 14.04 32.45
CA VAL A 90 -24.26 12.90 31.54
C VAL A 90 -25.60 12.25 31.88
N THR A 91 -26.40 11.91 30.87
CA THR A 91 -27.69 11.23 31.01
C THR A 91 -27.63 9.77 30.53
N GLN A 92 -28.47 8.90 31.09
CA GLN A 92 -28.33 7.43 31.00
C GLN A 92 -28.52 6.80 29.60
N GLN A 93 -28.89 7.55 28.56
CA GLN A 93 -29.28 6.97 27.27
C GLN A 93 -28.11 6.41 26.41
N ASN A 94 -26.86 6.72 26.75
CA ASN A 94 -25.68 6.27 25.97
C ASN A 94 -25.14 4.87 26.35
N LEU A 95 -25.78 4.16 27.30
CA LEU A 95 -25.22 2.95 27.91
C LEU A 95 -25.43 1.62 27.13
N PHE A 96 -26.16 1.62 26.01
CA PHE A 96 -26.63 0.38 25.37
C PHE A 96 -25.74 -0.17 24.23
N LEU A 97 -24.59 0.45 23.96
CA LEU A 97 -23.77 0.16 22.76
C LEU A 97 -22.35 -0.40 23.04
N ILE A 98 -22.05 -0.79 24.29
CA ILE A 98 -20.73 -1.32 24.68
C ILE A 98 -20.87 -2.64 25.48
N GLN A 99 -21.42 -3.70 24.84
CA GLN A 99 -21.51 -5.04 25.44
C GLN A 99 -20.99 -6.19 24.55
N HIS A 100 -20.15 -5.90 23.56
CA HIS A 100 -19.39 -6.92 22.82
C HIS A 100 -17.99 -6.42 22.43
N PHE A 101 -17.00 -6.60 23.31
CA PHE A 101 -15.57 -6.78 22.95
C PHE A 101 -14.71 -7.04 24.21
N CYS A 102 -14.76 -8.26 24.76
CA CYS A 102 -13.87 -8.71 25.84
C CYS A 102 -13.74 -10.25 25.83
N GLU A 103 -12.73 -10.78 25.13
CA GLU A 103 -12.17 -12.12 25.43
C GLU A 103 -10.78 -12.29 24.80
N TRP A 104 -9.92 -13.03 25.51
CA TRP A 104 -8.51 -13.40 25.23
C TRP A 104 -7.37 -12.47 25.69
N ARG A 105 -6.82 -12.74 26.90
CA ARG A 105 -5.39 -12.56 27.25
C ARG A 105 -4.97 -13.18 28.60
N GLU A 106 -4.30 -14.32 28.56
CA GLU A 106 -3.19 -14.72 29.46
C GLU A 106 -2.11 -15.33 28.53
N ASP A 107 -0.81 -15.01 28.61
CA ASP A 107 0.20 -15.68 29.46
C ASP A 107 1.44 -14.80 29.79
N PHE A 108 1.40 -13.49 29.51
CA PHE A 108 2.62 -12.66 29.45
C PHE A 108 3.10 -12.03 30.79
N LEU A 109 2.67 -12.51 31.96
CA LEU A 109 2.95 -11.85 33.26
C LEU A 109 3.78 -12.67 34.26
N ALA A 110 4.34 -13.81 33.84
CA ALA A 110 5.08 -14.70 34.75
C ALA A 110 6.53 -14.26 35.10
N ASN A 111 7.15 -13.35 34.33
CA ASN A 111 8.62 -13.20 34.29
C ASN A 111 9.16 -11.79 34.62
N LEU A 112 8.72 -11.16 35.72
CA LEU A 112 9.44 -10.02 36.31
C LEU A 112 9.54 -10.14 37.84
N SER A 113 10.77 -10.18 38.36
CA SER A 113 11.09 -10.21 39.80
C SER A 113 11.14 -8.79 40.42
N PRO A 114 10.95 -8.66 41.74
CA PRO A 114 10.54 -7.39 42.34
C PRO A 114 11.69 -6.43 42.68
N VAL A 115 11.46 -5.12 42.42
CA VAL A 115 12.24 -4.02 42.98
C VAL A 115 11.76 -3.70 44.40
N ARG A 116 12.68 -3.46 45.33
CA ARG A 116 12.37 -3.23 46.76
C ARG A 116 11.73 -1.86 47.00
N LEU A 117 10.73 -1.82 47.89
CA LEU A 117 10.29 -0.58 48.53
C LEU A 117 11.39 0.00 49.43
N ILE A 118 11.58 1.32 49.36
CA ILE A 118 12.17 2.13 50.44
C ILE A 118 11.10 3.16 50.82
N ASN A 119 10.78 3.25 52.11
CA ASN A 119 9.68 4.07 52.62
C ASN A 119 10.22 5.10 53.62
N LYS A 120 10.07 6.41 53.33
CA LYS A 120 10.11 7.50 54.32
C LYS A 120 9.57 8.83 53.74
N HIS A 121 9.04 9.66 54.63
CA HIS A 121 8.20 10.81 54.29
C HIS A 121 8.94 12.00 53.64
N ARG A 122 8.44 12.44 52.48
CA ARG A 122 8.03 13.82 52.14
C ARG A 122 7.41 13.84 50.74
N PRO A 123 6.50 14.79 50.41
CA PRO A 123 6.05 14.96 49.03
C PRO A 123 7.22 15.45 48.17
N SER A 124 7.62 14.67 47.18
CA SER A 124 8.73 14.97 46.28
C SER A 124 8.22 15.12 44.86
N THR A 125 8.26 16.34 44.32
CA THR A 125 7.83 16.63 42.95
C THR A 125 8.81 16.04 41.95
N LEU A 126 8.46 14.93 41.32
CA LEU A 126 9.26 14.29 40.29
C LEU A 126 8.95 14.92 38.93
N ILE A 127 9.83 15.80 38.44
CA ILE A 127 9.76 16.35 37.08
C ILE A 127 10.62 15.46 36.18
N ILE A 128 9.99 14.55 35.42
CA ILE A 128 10.66 13.78 34.37
C ILE A 128 10.63 14.62 33.09
N ASN A 129 11.79 15.15 32.70
CA ASN A 129 11.94 15.88 31.44
C ASN A 129 12.77 15.02 30.47
N HIS A 130 12.09 14.38 29.51
CA HIS A 130 12.74 13.51 28.52
C HIS A 130 12.01 13.59 27.17
N THR A 131 12.74 13.94 26.12
CA THR A 131 12.28 13.85 24.74
C THR A 131 12.31 12.41 24.24
N ALA A 132 11.33 12.05 23.39
CA ALA A 132 11.23 10.79 22.64
C ALA A 132 11.14 9.49 23.46
N ILE A 133 9.95 9.20 24.02
CA ILE A 133 9.49 7.82 24.30
C ILE A 133 8.03 7.66 23.81
N GLU A 134 7.74 6.61 23.04
CA GLU A 134 6.37 6.20 22.68
C GLU A 134 5.67 5.53 23.88
N GLY A 135 5.37 6.32 24.92
CA GLY A 135 4.61 5.85 26.08
C GLY A 135 3.12 5.76 25.79
N CYS A 136 2.55 4.55 25.83
CA CYS A 136 1.11 4.33 26.02
C CYS A 136 0.77 4.58 27.49
N VAL A 137 -0.27 5.36 27.78
CA VAL A 137 -0.64 5.72 29.16
C VAL A 137 -1.73 4.77 29.64
N ASP A 138 -1.33 3.57 30.08
CA ASP A 138 -2.22 2.65 30.78
C ASP A 138 -2.51 3.17 32.19
N LEU A 139 -3.68 3.77 32.39
CA LEU A 139 -4.17 4.25 33.68
C LEU A 139 -4.64 3.10 34.58
N HIS A 140 -3.77 2.12 34.85
CA HIS A 140 -4.05 0.96 35.69
C HIS A 140 -4.02 1.27 37.21
N THR A 141 -4.78 2.28 37.64
CA THR A 141 -5.02 2.59 39.06
C THR A 141 -6.52 2.70 39.34
N LYS A 142 -7.08 1.78 40.13
CA LYS A 142 -8.52 1.67 40.45
C LYS A 142 -9.08 2.81 41.35
N GLN A 143 -8.38 3.94 41.46
CA GLN A 143 -8.58 4.94 42.53
C GLN A 143 -8.34 6.40 42.09
N ILE A 144 -8.39 6.71 40.79
CA ILE A 144 -8.52 8.10 40.33
C ILE A 144 -9.95 8.56 40.63
N LYS A 145 -10.12 9.77 41.19
CA LYS A 145 -11.44 10.39 41.43
C LYS A 145 -11.65 11.70 40.68
N GLU A 146 -10.55 12.35 40.32
CA GLU A 146 -10.52 13.68 39.72
C GLU A 146 -9.35 13.74 38.74
N LEU A 147 -9.60 14.22 37.53
CA LEU A 147 -8.62 14.41 36.47
C LEU A 147 -8.72 15.85 35.95
N ASN A 148 -7.78 16.69 36.35
CA ASN A 148 -7.66 18.07 35.87
C ASN A 148 -6.73 18.11 34.64
N ILE A 149 -7.25 18.57 33.52
CA ILE A 149 -6.51 18.71 32.27
C ILE A 149 -6.42 20.19 31.95
N SER A 150 -5.22 20.74 31.95
CA SER A 150 -4.96 22.12 31.55
C SER A 150 -4.19 22.16 30.25
N TRP A 151 -4.75 22.82 29.24
CA TRP A 151 -4.12 23.06 27.95
C TRP A 151 -3.70 24.52 27.84
N ARG A 152 -2.55 24.76 27.19
CA ARG A 152 -2.00 26.10 26.97
C ARG A 152 -1.53 26.23 25.52
N GLY A 153 -2.25 27.04 24.76
CA GLY A 153 -1.92 27.48 23.40
C GLY A 153 -1.84 29.00 23.37
N GLY A 154 -0.69 29.56 22.96
CA GLY A 154 -0.43 30.99 23.05
C GLY A 154 -0.53 31.53 24.49
N GLU A 155 -1.13 32.70 24.65
CA GLU A 155 -1.31 33.36 25.95
C GLU A 155 -2.44 32.76 26.80
N GLN A 156 -3.38 32.04 26.20
CA GLN A 156 -4.56 31.52 26.89
C GLN A 156 -4.31 30.13 27.50
N SER A 157 -5.00 29.85 28.61
CA SER A 157 -4.95 28.56 29.29
C SER A 157 -6.34 28.12 29.74
N THR A 158 -6.78 26.97 29.24
CA THR A 158 -8.10 26.39 29.55
C THR A 158 -7.91 25.17 30.44
N SER A 159 -8.57 25.15 31.60
CA SER A 159 -8.56 24.03 32.55
C SER A 159 -9.92 23.34 32.57
N ILE A 160 -9.94 22.05 32.23
CA ILE A 160 -11.13 21.20 32.26
C ILE A 160 -10.96 20.18 33.38
N ASN A 161 -11.91 20.15 34.31
CA ASN A 161 -11.92 19.23 35.44
C ASN A 161 -12.92 18.10 35.17
N ILE A 162 -12.43 16.86 35.07
CA ILE A 162 -13.24 15.67 34.84
C ILE A 162 -13.36 14.92 36.17
N ASN A 163 -14.59 14.85 36.68
CA ASN A 163 -14.97 14.06 37.85
C ASN A 163 -15.99 13.00 37.42
N GLY A 164 -15.86 11.80 37.96
CA GLY A 164 -16.71 10.65 37.62
C GLY A 164 -16.08 9.35 38.14
N ASP A 165 -16.64 8.21 37.75
CA ASP A 165 -15.96 6.92 37.92
C ASP A 165 -14.81 6.73 36.90
N MET A 166 -14.05 5.65 37.05
CA MET A 166 -12.87 5.41 36.22
C MET A 166 -13.21 5.21 34.72
N THR A 167 -14.41 4.71 34.41
CA THR A 167 -14.95 4.55 33.06
C THR A 167 -15.28 5.91 32.47
N GLU A 168 -16.00 6.75 33.22
CA GLU A 168 -16.37 8.11 32.82
C GLU A 168 -15.11 8.96 32.57
N ILE A 169 -14.17 8.96 33.52
CA ILE A 169 -12.89 9.68 33.40
C ILE A 169 -12.11 9.22 32.16
N VAL A 170 -12.04 7.92 31.87
CA VAL A 170 -11.34 7.40 30.67
C VAL A 170 -12.08 7.74 29.38
N GLN A 171 -13.41 7.71 29.35
CA GLN A 171 -14.21 8.09 28.18
C GLN A 171 -14.09 9.59 27.89
N SER A 172 -14.29 10.46 28.88
CA SER A 172 -14.15 11.90 28.74
C SER A 172 -12.70 12.31 28.41
N PHE A 173 -11.69 11.62 28.95
CA PHE A 173 -10.28 11.84 28.56
C PHE A 173 -10.01 11.47 27.10
N ARG A 174 -10.50 10.32 26.61
CA ARG A 174 -10.39 9.92 25.20
C ARG A 174 -11.06 10.92 24.27
N PHE A 175 -12.26 11.38 24.63
CA PHE A 175 -12.99 12.43 23.91
C PHE A 175 -12.20 13.75 23.87
N LEU A 176 -11.63 14.19 25.00
CA LEU A 176 -10.83 15.41 25.04
C LEU A 176 -9.55 15.29 24.20
N CYS A 177 -8.87 14.14 24.23
CA CYS A 177 -7.70 13.89 23.39
C CYS A 177 -8.03 13.90 21.90
N LEU A 178 -9.20 13.43 21.47
CA LEU A 178 -9.63 13.52 20.07
C LEU A 178 -9.82 14.99 19.63
N HIS A 179 -10.43 15.84 20.47
CA HIS A 179 -10.62 17.26 20.14
C HIS A 179 -9.33 18.09 20.22
N MET A 180 -8.41 17.81 21.16
CA MET A 180 -7.14 18.53 21.28
C MET A 180 -6.15 18.25 20.13
N LEU A 181 -6.38 17.24 19.29
CA LEU A 181 -5.52 16.91 18.14
C LEU A 181 -5.74 17.83 16.92
N VAL A 182 -6.66 18.80 16.99
CA VAL A 182 -6.99 19.71 15.88
C VAL A 182 -6.08 20.94 15.83
N GLU A 183 -5.50 21.39 16.96
CA GLU A 183 -4.55 22.52 16.97
C GLU A 183 -3.08 22.03 16.99
N PRO A 184 -2.20 22.61 16.13
CA PRO A 184 -0.88 22.04 15.89
C PRO A 184 0.20 22.38 16.93
N SER A 185 -0.07 23.24 17.91
CA SER A 185 0.94 23.68 18.88
C SER A 185 0.34 24.09 20.23
N GLY A 186 0.45 23.21 21.23
CA GLY A 186 0.05 23.51 22.61
C GLY A 186 0.64 22.52 23.62
N THR A 187 0.75 22.94 24.89
CA THR A 187 1.19 22.05 25.97
C THR A 187 -0.02 21.54 26.74
N VAL A 188 -0.16 20.21 26.87
CA VAL A 188 -1.14 19.58 27.75
C VAL A 188 -0.45 19.19 29.05
N ILE A 189 -0.96 19.73 30.17
CA ILE A 189 -0.55 19.36 31.52
C ILE A 189 -1.72 18.63 32.17
N ILE A 190 -1.53 17.34 32.45
CA ILE A 190 -2.53 16.48 33.07
C ILE A 190 -2.16 16.30 34.54
N THR A 191 -3.09 16.63 35.44
CA THR A 191 -2.93 16.45 36.88
C THR A 191 -3.98 15.46 37.37
N ALA A 192 -3.54 14.27 37.78
CA ALA A 192 -4.41 13.24 38.35
C ALA A 192 -4.31 13.26 39.88
N LEU A 193 -5.46 13.21 40.57
CA LEU A 193 -5.50 13.23 42.03
C LEU A 193 -5.85 11.83 42.56
N VAL A 194 -4.88 11.20 43.22
CA VAL A 194 -4.96 9.80 43.70
C VAL A 194 -4.67 9.78 45.19
N ASN A 195 -5.66 9.39 46.01
CA ASN A 195 -5.54 9.26 47.46
C ASN A 195 -4.83 10.43 48.18
N LYS A 196 -5.19 11.67 47.84
CA LYS A 196 -4.61 12.93 48.34
C LYS A 196 -3.17 13.23 47.90
N ALA A 197 -2.58 12.46 46.99
CA ALA A 197 -1.38 12.83 46.25
C ALA A 197 -1.77 13.43 44.89
N GLN A 198 -1.07 14.50 44.48
CA GLN A 198 -1.15 15.05 43.12
C GLN A 198 -0.02 14.45 42.28
N LEU A 199 -0.38 13.87 41.13
CA LEU A 199 0.56 13.39 40.12
C LEU A 199 0.49 14.30 38.88
N TYR A 200 1.61 14.93 38.55
CA TYR A 200 1.76 15.79 37.39
C TYR A 200 2.35 15.00 36.21
N PHE A 201 1.62 14.99 35.10
CA PHE A 201 2.09 14.46 33.82
C PHE A 201 2.20 15.61 32.81
N LEU A 202 3.44 16.07 32.58
CA LEU A 202 3.76 16.98 31.48
C LEU A 202 4.03 16.15 30.22
N ARG A 203 3.29 16.41 29.15
CA ARG A 203 3.58 15.86 27.82
C ARG A 203 3.51 16.97 26.78
N SER A 204 4.67 17.41 26.30
CA SER A 204 4.75 18.22 25.10
C SER A 204 4.33 17.37 23.90
N PHE A 205 3.37 17.85 23.12
CA PHE A 205 2.92 17.22 21.89
C PHE A 205 3.42 18.04 20.69
N ASN A 206 4.58 17.66 20.16
CA ASN A 206 4.91 17.99 18.77
C ASN A 206 4.18 16.99 17.87
N THR A 207 3.23 17.46 17.07
CA THR A 207 2.25 16.63 16.35
C THR A 207 2.85 15.98 15.10
N PHE A 208 3.29 14.72 15.26
CA PHE A 208 3.29 13.74 14.17
C PHE A 208 2.36 12.58 14.53
N CYS A 209 1.14 12.60 13.96
CA CYS A 209 0.09 11.64 14.27
C CYS A 209 0.35 10.27 13.61
N SER A 210 1.22 9.48 14.24
CA SER A 210 1.43 8.05 13.96
C SER A 210 0.20 7.22 14.36
N ILE A 211 -0.81 7.18 13.49
CA ILE A 211 -1.91 6.20 13.58
C ILE A 211 -1.31 4.81 13.33
N LYS A 212 -1.88 3.76 13.96
CA LYS A 212 -1.38 2.36 13.96
C LYS A 212 -1.12 1.71 12.57
N SER A 213 -1.45 2.39 11.46
CA SER A 213 -1.10 2.04 10.06
C SER A 213 0.40 1.77 9.84
N VAL A 214 1.29 2.44 10.58
CA VAL A 214 2.76 2.44 10.36
C VAL A 214 3.40 1.03 10.33
N ARG A 215 2.80 0.01 10.95
CA ARG A 215 3.33 -1.37 10.85
C ARG A 215 3.20 -1.99 9.45
N ASN A 216 2.14 -1.71 8.69
CA ASN A 216 1.99 -2.22 7.33
C ASN A 216 2.87 -1.45 6.33
N GLN A 217 3.05 -0.14 6.54
CA GLN A 217 3.84 0.73 5.66
C GLN A 217 5.32 0.28 5.52
N ARG A 218 5.87 -0.44 6.49
CA ARG A 218 7.24 -1.00 6.42
C ARG A 218 7.39 -2.10 5.36
N LEU A 219 6.36 -2.89 5.09
CA LEU A 219 6.39 -3.99 4.10
C LEU A 219 6.09 -3.49 2.67
N LEU A 220 5.34 -2.40 2.54
CA LEU A 220 5.24 -1.60 1.31
C LEU A 220 6.55 -0.83 0.98
N GLY A 221 7.60 -0.95 1.79
CA GLY A 221 8.91 -0.35 1.51
C GLY A 221 8.94 1.17 1.67
N ALA A 222 8.01 1.75 2.45
CA ALA A 222 7.96 3.17 2.82
C ALA A 222 8.04 4.19 1.67
N GLN A 223 7.70 3.79 0.44
CA GLN A 223 7.65 4.71 -0.70
C GLN A 223 6.46 5.67 -0.54
N LEU A 224 6.78 6.90 -0.13
CA LEU A 224 5.86 8.02 -0.17
C LEU A 224 5.28 8.16 -1.58
N PRO A 225 3.99 8.54 -1.72
CA PRO A 225 3.40 8.77 -3.03
C PRO A 225 4.24 9.77 -3.83
N GLY A 226 4.53 9.44 -5.08
CA GLY A 226 5.59 10.06 -5.87
C GLY A 226 5.55 9.64 -7.33
N ARG A 227 6.23 10.40 -8.19
CA ARG A 227 6.38 10.07 -9.62
C ARG A 227 7.56 9.12 -9.80
N PHE A 228 7.35 7.98 -10.47
CA PHE A 228 8.40 6.98 -10.61
C PHE A 228 9.00 6.94 -12.03
N VAL A 229 8.19 7.01 -13.09
CA VAL A 229 8.68 7.30 -14.45
C VAL A 229 9.33 8.68 -14.48
N SER A 230 10.58 8.76 -14.97
CA SER A 230 11.28 10.02 -15.20
C SER A 230 10.58 10.85 -16.28
N GLU A 231 10.45 12.16 -16.07
CA GLU A 231 9.70 13.11 -16.93
C GLU A 231 10.02 12.97 -18.43
N ASP A 232 11.26 12.65 -18.80
CA ASP A 232 11.75 12.27 -20.14
C ASP A 232 10.86 11.27 -20.93
N TYR A 233 10.05 10.48 -20.24
CA TYR A 233 9.19 9.42 -20.79
C TYR A 233 7.73 9.51 -20.35
N ARG A 234 7.35 10.58 -19.64
CA ARG A 234 6.04 10.70 -18.99
C ARG A 234 4.98 11.11 -20.01
N GLU A 235 4.18 10.15 -20.46
CA GLU A 235 2.95 10.40 -21.22
C GLU A 235 1.81 10.79 -20.24
N PRO A 236 0.74 11.50 -20.69
CA PRO A 236 -0.24 12.12 -19.80
C PRO A 236 -0.88 11.22 -18.73
N HIS A 237 -1.18 9.96 -19.04
CA HIS A 237 -1.86 9.06 -18.10
C HIS A 237 -0.90 8.21 -17.25
N THR A 238 0.40 8.46 -17.32
CA THR A 238 1.40 7.76 -16.50
C THR A 238 1.12 7.93 -15.00
N ASP A 239 0.77 9.15 -14.58
CA ASP A 239 0.39 9.46 -13.20
C ASP A 239 -0.89 8.73 -12.76
N GLU A 240 -1.81 8.41 -13.68
CA GLU A 240 -3.01 7.63 -13.36
C GLU A 240 -2.68 6.17 -13.07
N LEU A 241 -1.80 5.57 -13.88
CA LEU A 241 -1.37 4.19 -13.68
C LEU A 241 -0.54 4.02 -12.40
N GLU A 242 0.26 5.03 -12.04
CA GLU A 242 1.00 5.07 -10.77
C GLU A 242 0.04 5.27 -9.58
N ALA A 243 -0.91 6.20 -9.67
CA ALA A 243 -1.90 6.49 -8.62
C ALA A 243 -2.87 5.33 -8.36
N LEU A 244 -3.40 4.69 -9.41
CA LEU A 244 -4.35 3.58 -9.28
C LEU A 244 -3.72 2.36 -8.60
N PHE A 245 -2.46 2.03 -8.90
CA PHE A 245 -1.78 0.92 -8.23
C PHE A 245 -1.46 1.24 -6.76
N TRP A 246 -1.00 2.47 -6.48
CA TRP A 246 -0.77 2.90 -5.10
C TRP A 246 -2.07 2.87 -4.28
N ALA A 247 -3.17 3.37 -4.86
CA ALA A 247 -4.49 3.31 -4.23
C ALA A 247 -4.95 1.88 -3.95
N LEU A 248 -4.75 0.95 -4.90
CA LEU A 248 -5.14 -0.46 -4.74
C LEU A 248 -4.35 -1.18 -3.64
N THR A 249 -3.13 -0.72 -3.38
CA THR A 249 -2.21 -1.34 -2.43
C THR A 249 -2.14 -0.66 -1.07
N PHE A 250 -2.70 0.55 -0.93
CA PHE A 250 -2.66 1.37 0.27
C PHE A 250 -3.31 0.73 1.51
N SER A 251 -4.48 0.09 1.35
CA SER A 251 -5.22 -0.54 2.44
C SER A 251 -4.94 -2.04 2.62
N LEU A 252 -4.06 -2.63 1.80
CA LEU A 252 -3.76 -4.06 1.88
C LEU A 252 -3.18 -4.45 3.25
N LYS A 253 -3.88 -5.38 3.90
CA LYS A 253 -3.38 -6.12 5.06
C LYS A 253 -2.37 -7.14 4.52
N PHE A 254 -1.09 -6.78 4.54
CA PHE A 254 -0.03 -7.65 4.00
C PHE A 254 0.00 -9.00 4.76
N LYS A 255 -0.39 -10.05 4.04
CA LYS A 255 -0.46 -11.43 4.51
C LYS A 255 -0.16 -12.33 3.31
N LEU A 256 0.94 -13.06 3.40
CA LEU A 256 1.30 -14.10 2.44
C LEU A 256 0.79 -15.42 3.00
N ASP A 257 -0.10 -16.09 2.27
CA ASP A 257 -0.72 -17.32 2.73
C ASP A 257 0.15 -18.55 2.41
N TYR A 258 0.66 -19.13 3.49
CA TYR A 258 1.42 -20.37 3.61
C TYR A 258 0.82 -21.18 4.79
N PRO A 259 0.99 -22.52 4.84
CA PRO A 259 1.35 -23.44 3.76
C PRO A 259 0.10 -24.04 3.08
N VAL A 260 0.28 -24.80 1.99
CA VAL A 260 -0.77 -25.72 1.52
C VAL A 260 -0.90 -26.87 2.52
N ARG A 261 -2.11 -27.13 3.02
CA ARG A 261 -2.38 -28.25 3.96
C ARG A 261 -2.68 -29.53 3.19
N SER A 262 -1.73 -30.47 3.16
CA SER A 262 -1.78 -31.74 2.41
C SER A 262 -2.74 -32.80 3.01
N HIS A 263 -3.92 -32.41 3.49
CA HIS A 263 -4.83 -33.34 4.18
C HIS A 263 -5.79 -34.05 3.20
N ASN A 264 -5.42 -35.29 2.83
CA ASN A 264 -6.14 -36.21 1.93
C ASN A 264 -6.19 -35.81 0.44
N ASP A 265 -5.58 -34.69 0.05
CA ASP A 265 -5.46 -34.28 -1.35
C ASP A 265 -4.38 -35.08 -2.10
N ARG A 266 -4.63 -35.40 -3.38
CA ARG A 266 -3.64 -36.04 -4.26
C ARG A 266 -2.95 -34.99 -5.11
N PHE A 267 -1.62 -35.02 -5.18
CA PHE A 267 -0.84 -34.08 -5.98
C PHE A 267 -0.03 -34.81 -7.06
N ILE A 268 0.11 -34.18 -8.22
CA ILE A 268 1.13 -34.51 -9.22
C ILE A 268 2.10 -33.33 -9.24
N ILE A 269 3.38 -33.54 -8.91
CA ILE A 269 4.40 -32.47 -8.91
C ILE A 269 5.69 -32.99 -9.55
N TYR A 270 6.33 -32.13 -10.36
CA TYR A 270 7.60 -32.38 -11.03
C TYR A 270 8.76 -31.63 -10.38
N ASP A 271 9.89 -32.31 -10.21
CA ASP A 271 11.17 -31.68 -9.88
C ASP A 271 11.74 -31.00 -11.12
N LEU A 272 11.44 -29.71 -11.25
CA LEU A 272 12.05 -28.84 -12.24
C LEU A 272 13.32 -28.19 -11.68
N GLN A 273 14.47 -28.55 -12.26
CA GLN A 273 15.75 -27.90 -12.00
C GLN A 273 16.24 -27.19 -13.28
N LEU A 274 16.49 -25.88 -13.15
CA LEU A 274 16.99 -25.02 -14.23
C LEU A 274 18.25 -24.28 -13.78
N LYS A 275 19.26 -24.28 -14.65
CA LYS A 275 20.49 -23.49 -14.48
C LYS A 275 20.47 -22.28 -15.39
N TRP A 276 20.95 -21.14 -14.89
CA TRP A 276 21.04 -19.90 -15.67
C TRP A 276 22.40 -19.79 -16.36
N GLU A 277 22.44 -19.97 -17.68
CA GLU A 277 23.63 -19.82 -18.50
C GLU A 277 23.40 -18.84 -19.65
N VAL A 278 24.42 -18.05 -20.02
CA VAL A 278 24.49 -17.18 -21.22
C VAL A 278 23.24 -16.32 -21.55
N LYS A 279 22.40 -16.03 -20.54
CA LYS A 279 21.13 -15.26 -20.56
C LYS A 279 19.84 -16.06 -20.79
N GLU A 280 19.88 -17.38 -20.68
CA GLU A 280 18.71 -18.28 -20.73
C GLU A 280 18.71 -19.31 -19.58
N TYR A 281 17.67 -20.14 -19.51
CA TYR A 281 17.59 -21.27 -18.57
C TYR A 281 17.80 -22.58 -19.30
N ILE A 282 18.89 -23.28 -18.97
CA ILE A 282 19.13 -24.65 -19.39
C ILE A 282 18.32 -25.59 -18.49
N TRP A 283 17.67 -26.57 -19.10
CA TRP A 283 16.85 -27.58 -18.41
C TRP A 283 17.71 -28.77 -18.01
N GLU A 284 17.95 -28.92 -16.72
CA GLU A 284 18.78 -30.00 -16.16
C GLU A 284 17.91 -31.19 -15.75
N LYS A 285 16.83 -30.95 -14.99
CA LYS A 285 15.92 -32.00 -14.51
C LYS A 285 14.45 -31.61 -14.72
N PHE A 286 13.61 -32.59 -15.06
CA PHE A 286 12.15 -32.48 -15.05
C PHE A 286 11.54 -33.89 -14.97
N GLU A 287 11.38 -34.36 -13.74
CA GLU A 287 11.00 -35.73 -13.37
C GLU A 287 9.86 -35.68 -12.33
N LEU A 288 9.02 -36.72 -12.27
CA LEU A 288 7.91 -36.78 -11.31
C LEU A 288 8.45 -37.04 -9.89
N PHE A 289 8.01 -36.29 -8.88
CA PHE A 289 8.34 -36.61 -7.50
C PHE A 289 7.74 -37.95 -7.09
N SER A 290 8.57 -38.79 -6.48
CA SER A 290 8.21 -40.15 -6.06
C SER A 290 8.14 -40.32 -4.53
N SER A 291 8.56 -39.30 -3.78
CA SER A 291 8.48 -39.26 -2.31
C SER A 291 7.38 -38.30 -1.86
N GLU A 292 6.65 -38.69 -0.81
CA GLU A 292 5.66 -37.82 -0.16
C GLU A 292 6.34 -36.66 0.59
N ASP A 293 7.53 -36.89 1.16
CA ASP A 293 8.31 -35.86 1.86
C ASP A 293 8.75 -34.71 0.93
N ASP A 294 9.15 -35.04 -0.30
CA ASP A 294 9.52 -34.03 -1.31
C ASP A 294 8.31 -33.18 -1.72
N ILE A 295 7.14 -33.81 -1.86
CA ILE A 295 5.88 -33.15 -2.17
C ILE A 295 5.48 -32.23 -1.01
N ASN A 296 5.50 -32.72 0.23
CA ASN A 296 5.16 -31.94 1.42
C ASN A 296 6.09 -30.74 1.60
N ASN A 297 7.41 -30.90 1.45
CA ASN A 297 8.38 -29.80 1.46
C ASN A 297 8.07 -28.70 0.42
N ILE A 298 7.62 -29.08 -0.78
CA ILE A 298 7.16 -28.12 -1.79
C ILE A 298 5.87 -27.42 -1.37
N LEU A 299 4.90 -28.15 -0.82
CA LEU A 299 3.60 -27.62 -0.40
C LEU A 299 3.70 -26.69 0.82
N GLU A 300 4.64 -26.95 1.74
CA GLU A 300 5.01 -26.06 2.83
C GLU A 300 5.57 -24.72 2.34
N ASN A 301 6.33 -24.75 1.24
CA ASN A 301 6.96 -23.59 0.61
C ASN A 301 6.14 -23.01 -0.57
N CYS A 302 4.86 -23.36 -0.68
CA CYS A 302 3.98 -22.96 -1.77
C CYS A 302 3.04 -21.82 -1.37
N TYR A 303 3.15 -20.68 -2.07
CA TYR A 303 2.20 -19.57 -1.97
C TYR A 303 0.84 -20.01 -2.51
N THR A 304 -0.23 -19.95 -1.70
CA THR A 304 -1.59 -20.26 -2.18
C THR A 304 -2.33 -18.98 -2.55
N LEU A 305 -2.72 -18.84 -3.82
CA LEU A 305 -3.45 -17.68 -4.33
C LEU A 305 -4.92 -18.02 -4.55
N GLN A 306 -5.77 -17.53 -3.63
CA GLN A 306 -7.22 -17.72 -3.66
C GLN A 306 -8.00 -16.46 -4.05
N CYS A 307 -7.42 -15.26 -3.92
CA CYS A 307 -8.07 -13.99 -4.23
C CYS A 307 -7.04 -12.90 -4.56
N SER A 308 -7.55 -11.73 -4.94
CA SER A 308 -6.79 -10.53 -5.28
C SER A 308 -5.85 -10.03 -4.17
N GLU A 309 -6.20 -10.10 -2.88
CA GLU A 309 -5.25 -9.75 -1.80
C GLU A 309 -4.00 -10.64 -1.84
N GLY A 310 -4.14 -11.95 -1.97
CA GLY A 310 -3.02 -12.87 -2.05
C GLY A 310 -2.15 -12.58 -3.27
N ILE A 311 -2.79 -12.35 -4.41
CA ILE A 311 -2.15 -12.00 -5.69
C ILE A 311 -1.35 -10.69 -5.55
N LEU A 312 -1.94 -9.64 -4.98
CA LEU A 312 -1.30 -8.34 -4.77
C LEU A 312 -0.18 -8.42 -3.73
N ASN A 313 -0.39 -9.12 -2.61
CA ASN A 313 0.64 -9.33 -1.58
C ASN A 313 1.87 -10.06 -2.17
N VAL A 314 1.68 -11.07 -3.02
CA VAL A 314 2.79 -11.73 -3.74
C VAL A 314 3.46 -10.77 -4.73
N ILE A 315 2.69 -9.97 -5.49
CA ILE A 315 3.25 -8.97 -6.42
C ILE A 315 4.14 -7.96 -5.67
N ILE A 316 3.66 -7.42 -4.55
CA ILE A 316 4.37 -6.45 -3.71
C ILE A 316 5.61 -7.10 -3.07
N HIS A 317 5.47 -8.29 -2.48
CA HIS A 317 6.57 -9.01 -1.84
C HIS A 317 7.72 -9.27 -2.80
N TYR A 318 7.44 -9.85 -3.96
CA TYR A 318 8.45 -10.13 -4.97
C TYR A 318 9.10 -8.87 -5.54
N ALA A 319 8.38 -7.74 -5.59
CA ALA A 319 8.89 -6.48 -6.09
C ALA A 319 9.74 -5.73 -5.06
N ASN A 320 9.35 -5.75 -3.79
CA ASN A 320 10.01 -5.03 -2.70
C ASN A 320 11.17 -5.82 -2.06
N VAL A 321 10.95 -7.10 -1.72
CA VAL A 321 11.93 -7.94 -0.99
C VAL A 321 12.93 -8.59 -1.95
N GLY A 322 12.47 -8.98 -3.14
CA GLY A 322 13.32 -9.57 -4.16
C GLY A 322 13.77 -11.00 -3.81
N GLU A 323 12.85 -11.97 -3.93
CA GLU A 323 13.17 -13.41 -3.78
C GLU A 323 14.46 -13.80 -4.52
N LYS A 324 15.32 -14.59 -3.86
CA LYS A 324 16.60 -15.07 -4.41
C LYS A 324 16.45 -16.44 -5.06
N ASP A 325 15.71 -17.33 -4.40
CA ASP A 325 15.53 -18.72 -4.78
C ASP A 325 14.19 -18.94 -5.51
N PRO A 326 14.05 -19.97 -6.36
CA PRO A 326 12.77 -20.31 -6.97
C PRO A 326 11.74 -20.72 -5.92
N LYS A 327 10.55 -20.12 -5.95
CA LYS A 327 9.42 -20.48 -5.08
C LYS A 327 8.31 -21.14 -5.88
N TYR A 328 7.38 -21.78 -5.17
CA TYR A 328 6.20 -22.40 -5.75
C TYR A 328 4.97 -21.51 -5.51
N ILE A 329 4.09 -21.43 -6.51
CA ILE A 329 2.80 -20.73 -6.42
C ILE A 329 1.72 -21.70 -6.88
N MET A 330 0.70 -21.91 -6.04
CA MET A 330 -0.53 -22.62 -6.39
C MET A 330 -1.67 -21.63 -6.62
N ILE A 331 -2.33 -21.73 -7.77
CA ILE A 331 -3.49 -20.92 -8.13
C ILE A 331 -4.44 -21.78 -8.98
N ASN A 332 -5.75 -21.72 -8.68
CA ASN A 332 -6.75 -22.60 -9.31
C ASN A 332 -6.34 -24.09 -9.29
N SER A 333 -5.74 -24.54 -8.17
CA SER A 333 -5.17 -25.88 -7.96
C SER A 333 -3.99 -26.29 -8.87
N TRP A 334 -3.51 -25.42 -9.77
CA TRP A 334 -2.30 -25.66 -10.57
C TRP A 334 -1.07 -25.07 -9.88
N ILE A 335 0.05 -25.81 -9.90
CA ILE A 335 1.29 -25.48 -9.18
C ILE A 335 2.39 -25.09 -10.17
N TYR A 336 2.98 -23.92 -9.94
CA TYR A 336 4.00 -23.31 -10.79
C TYR A 336 5.28 -23.02 -10.00
N LYS A 337 6.44 -23.30 -10.60
CA LYS A 337 7.75 -22.87 -10.07
C LYS A 337 8.14 -21.56 -10.74
N VAL A 338 8.39 -20.52 -9.94
CA VAL A 338 8.69 -19.16 -10.40
C VAL A 338 10.16 -18.85 -10.14
N TYR A 339 10.93 -18.59 -11.20
CA TYR A 339 12.37 -18.33 -11.10
C TYR A 339 12.66 -16.82 -11.02
N PRO A 340 13.07 -16.27 -9.85
CA PRO A 340 12.99 -14.83 -9.59
C PRO A 340 13.89 -13.95 -10.45
N LYS A 341 15.02 -14.46 -10.96
CA LYS A 341 15.98 -13.70 -11.79
C LYS A 341 15.37 -13.19 -13.11
N LYS A 342 14.33 -13.87 -13.61
CA LYS A 342 13.56 -13.42 -14.79
C LYS A 342 12.05 -13.42 -14.61
N LEU A 343 11.54 -13.93 -13.48
CA LEU A 343 10.10 -14.09 -13.23
C LEU A 343 9.46 -14.84 -14.42
N TYR A 344 10.07 -15.98 -14.74
CA TYR A 344 9.53 -16.96 -15.67
C TYR A 344 8.83 -18.03 -14.83
N VAL A 345 7.63 -18.40 -15.29
CA VAL A 345 6.74 -19.33 -14.60
C VAL A 345 6.71 -20.62 -15.39
N PHE A 346 6.84 -21.73 -14.69
CA PHE A 346 6.83 -23.06 -15.30
C PHE A 346 5.81 -23.92 -14.60
N LEU A 347 4.88 -24.51 -15.37
CA LEU A 347 3.93 -25.48 -14.85
C LEU A 347 4.71 -26.72 -14.38
N VAL A 348 4.60 -27.04 -13.08
CA VAL A 348 5.27 -28.18 -12.46
C VAL A 348 4.30 -29.16 -11.82
N GLY A 349 3.08 -28.77 -11.49
CA GLY A 349 2.16 -29.68 -10.83
C GLY A 349 0.70 -29.26 -10.80
N LYS A 350 -0.11 -30.09 -10.15
CA LYS A 350 -1.53 -29.86 -9.87
C LYS A 350 -1.98 -30.65 -8.64
N GLN A 351 -2.78 -30.01 -7.80
CA GLN A 351 -3.67 -30.64 -6.83
C GLN A 351 -4.86 -31.23 -7.60
N LEU A 352 -5.02 -32.55 -7.58
CA LEU A 352 -6.09 -33.25 -8.26
C LEU A 352 -7.37 -33.17 -7.42
N ASN A 353 -8.49 -32.80 -8.04
CA ASN A 353 -9.77 -33.15 -7.44
C ASN A 353 -10.04 -34.66 -7.60
N GLY A 354 -10.96 -35.20 -6.79
CA GLY A 354 -11.19 -36.65 -6.70
C GLY A 354 -11.62 -37.34 -8.01
N THR A 355 -12.10 -36.59 -9.00
CA THR A 355 -12.61 -37.12 -10.28
C THR A 355 -11.64 -36.93 -11.45
N GLU A 356 -10.51 -36.25 -11.27
CA GLU A 356 -9.50 -36.06 -12.32
C GLU A 356 -8.67 -37.33 -12.60
N ASN A 357 -8.52 -37.65 -13.89
CA ASN A 357 -7.61 -38.68 -14.38
C ASN A 357 -6.16 -38.16 -14.34
N ALA A 358 -5.31 -38.85 -13.58
CA ALA A 358 -3.92 -38.47 -13.33
C ALA A 358 -3.09 -38.38 -14.62
N ASP A 359 -3.12 -39.42 -15.46
CA ASP A 359 -2.34 -39.52 -16.71
C ASP A 359 -2.60 -38.34 -17.67
N LYS A 360 -3.86 -37.90 -17.75
CA LYS A 360 -4.29 -36.74 -18.54
C LYS A 360 -3.75 -35.42 -17.99
N ILE A 361 -3.74 -35.24 -16.66
CA ILE A 361 -3.13 -34.08 -16.01
C ILE A 361 -1.61 -34.09 -16.19
N GLU A 362 -0.98 -35.25 -16.01
CA GLU A 362 0.46 -35.45 -16.23
C GLU A 362 0.86 -35.14 -17.69
N SER A 363 0.04 -35.58 -18.64
CA SER A 363 0.19 -35.25 -20.07
C SER A 363 0.06 -33.74 -20.34
N VAL A 364 -0.89 -33.04 -19.68
CA VAL A 364 -0.99 -31.57 -19.76
C VAL A 364 0.27 -30.89 -19.22
N ILE A 365 0.76 -31.29 -18.03
CA ILE A 365 2.00 -30.76 -17.44
C ILE A 365 3.20 -30.99 -18.39
N LYS A 366 3.39 -32.23 -18.87
CA LYS A 366 4.41 -32.57 -19.87
C LYS A 366 4.27 -31.77 -21.16
N SER A 367 3.06 -31.45 -21.61
CA SER A 367 2.81 -30.68 -22.84
C SER A 367 3.26 -29.21 -22.77
N GLN A 368 3.46 -28.66 -21.56
CA GLN A 368 4.02 -27.32 -21.34
C GLN A 368 5.54 -27.34 -21.07
N LYS A 369 6.20 -28.51 -21.00
CA LYS A 369 7.67 -28.61 -20.81
C LYS A 369 8.41 -27.76 -21.85
N LYS A 370 9.38 -26.96 -21.40
CA LYS A 370 10.14 -25.94 -22.17
C LYS A 370 9.34 -24.74 -22.73
N LYS A 371 8.01 -24.77 -22.75
CA LYS A 371 7.16 -23.71 -23.33
C LYS A 371 6.89 -22.59 -22.32
N HIS A 372 7.70 -21.54 -22.40
CA HIS A 372 7.70 -20.44 -21.43
C HIS A 372 7.83 -19.06 -22.09
N SER A 373 7.97 -18.98 -23.41
CA SER A 373 7.88 -17.71 -24.13
C SER A 373 6.42 -17.32 -24.32
N TYR A 374 6.14 -16.02 -24.47
CA TYR A 374 4.78 -15.57 -24.78
C TYR A 374 4.24 -16.12 -26.10
N THR A 375 5.12 -16.41 -27.07
CA THR A 375 4.73 -17.09 -28.31
C THR A 375 4.23 -18.50 -28.01
N ASP A 376 4.95 -19.30 -27.21
CA ASP A 376 4.50 -20.65 -26.84
C ASP A 376 3.19 -20.65 -26.05
N ILE A 377 3.04 -19.69 -25.13
CA ILE A 377 1.88 -19.61 -24.23
C ILE A 377 0.62 -19.18 -25.00
N ARG A 378 0.72 -18.13 -25.82
CA ARG A 378 -0.39 -17.68 -26.69
C ARG A 378 -0.77 -18.78 -27.67
N GLU A 379 0.20 -19.43 -28.30
CA GLU A 379 -0.06 -20.53 -29.22
C GLU A 379 -0.65 -21.76 -28.49
N GLY A 380 -0.24 -22.03 -27.26
CA GLY A 380 -0.85 -23.00 -26.37
C GLY A 380 -2.34 -22.73 -26.10
N ILE A 381 -2.69 -21.45 -25.86
CA ILE A 381 -4.08 -20.99 -25.74
C ILE A 381 -4.84 -21.17 -27.05
N ARG A 382 -4.32 -20.69 -28.19
CA ARG A 382 -4.96 -20.82 -29.51
C ARG A 382 -5.23 -22.30 -29.87
N ASN A 383 -4.32 -23.20 -29.51
CA ASN A 383 -4.49 -24.66 -29.67
C ASN A 383 -5.40 -25.31 -28.60
N CYS A 384 -6.14 -24.52 -27.82
CA CYS A 384 -7.26 -24.96 -26.99
C CYS A 384 -8.63 -24.48 -27.52
N LYS A 385 -8.63 -23.80 -28.67
CA LYS A 385 -9.83 -23.43 -29.42
C LYS A 385 -10.58 -24.67 -29.93
N GLU A 386 -11.91 -24.65 -29.85
CA GLU A 386 -12.76 -25.73 -30.33
C GLU A 386 -13.20 -25.50 -31.80
N HIS A 387 -13.57 -26.57 -32.52
CA HIS A 387 -13.71 -26.56 -33.99
C HIS A 387 -14.74 -25.57 -34.58
N HIS A 388 -15.64 -25.01 -33.76
CA HIS A 388 -16.68 -24.06 -34.17
C HIS A 388 -16.65 -22.73 -33.42
N GLU A 389 -15.65 -22.53 -32.55
CA GLU A 389 -15.46 -21.31 -31.76
C GLU A 389 -14.89 -20.17 -32.66
N ASP A 390 -15.03 -18.90 -32.29
CA ASP A 390 -14.19 -17.82 -32.83
C ASP A 390 -13.00 -17.56 -31.88
N LEU A 391 -11.89 -17.04 -32.40
CA LEU A 391 -10.72 -16.67 -31.59
C LEU A 391 -11.08 -15.61 -30.53
N TYR A 392 -12.09 -14.79 -30.83
CA TYR A 392 -12.63 -13.76 -29.96
C TYR A 392 -13.48 -14.31 -28.80
N ASP A 393 -14.11 -15.48 -28.96
CA ASP A 393 -14.83 -16.15 -27.87
C ASP A 393 -13.83 -16.67 -26.83
N LEU A 394 -12.77 -17.32 -27.29
CA LEU A 394 -11.63 -17.77 -26.48
C LEU A 394 -10.97 -16.61 -25.70
N TYR A 395 -10.85 -15.43 -26.32
CA TYR A 395 -10.32 -14.23 -25.65
C TYR A 395 -11.29 -13.69 -24.58
N SER A 396 -12.59 -13.77 -24.84
CA SER A 396 -13.64 -13.32 -23.92
C SER A 396 -13.78 -14.28 -22.72
N GLU A 397 -13.64 -15.59 -22.95
CA GLU A 397 -13.56 -16.60 -21.88
C GLU A 397 -12.27 -16.44 -21.06
N TYR A 398 -11.12 -16.14 -21.68
CA TYR A 398 -9.91 -15.82 -20.92
C TYR A 398 -10.09 -14.57 -20.04
N ALA A 399 -10.73 -13.52 -20.56
CA ALA A 399 -11.04 -12.33 -19.77
C ALA A 399 -11.98 -12.67 -18.58
N GLN A 400 -12.97 -13.54 -18.80
CA GLN A 400 -13.85 -14.02 -17.73
C GLN A 400 -13.09 -14.85 -16.69
N TYR A 401 -12.26 -15.81 -17.11
CA TYR A 401 -11.39 -16.60 -16.23
C TYR A 401 -10.47 -15.70 -15.41
N THR A 402 -9.89 -14.67 -16.02
CA THR A 402 -9.01 -13.69 -15.34
C THR A 402 -9.77 -12.93 -14.27
N ARG A 403 -10.98 -12.46 -14.56
CA ARG A 403 -11.87 -11.81 -13.59
C ARG A 403 -12.25 -12.76 -12.45
N GLU A 404 -12.73 -13.96 -12.75
CA GLU A 404 -13.12 -14.93 -11.71
C GLU A 404 -11.95 -15.34 -10.81
N THR A 405 -10.73 -15.41 -11.35
CA THR A 405 -9.50 -15.71 -10.60
C THR A 405 -9.06 -14.55 -9.71
N LEU A 406 -9.17 -13.30 -10.19
CA LEU A 406 -8.90 -12.11 -9.36
C LEU A 406 -9.90 -11.99 -8.21
N GLN A 407 -11.18 -12.19 -8.49
CA GLN A 407 -12.28 -12.12 -7.52
C GLN A 407 -12.30 -13.32 -6.54
N GLY A 408 -11.53 -14.38 -6.80
CA GLY A 408 -11.53 -15.61 -5.98
C GLY A 408 -12.79 -16.47 -6.09
N VAL A 409 -13.57 -16.31 -7.17
CA VAL A 409 -14.83 -17.03 -7.42
C VAL A 409 -14.71 -18.10 -8.52
N TYR A 410 -13.52 -18.25 -9.13
CA TYR A 410 -13.25 -19.31 -10.09
C TYR A 410 -13.34 -20.69 -9.42
N THR A 411 -14.00 -21.65 -10.08
CA THR A 411 -14.06 -23.04 -9.62
C THR A 411 -13.24 -23.91 -10.58
N HIS A 412 -12.30 -24.69 -10.05
CA HIS A 412 -11.46 -25.59 -10.85
C HIS A 412 -12.31 -26.57 -11.69
N GLY A 413 -11.83 -26.97 -12.86
CA GLY A 413 -12.51 -27.96 -13.70
C GLY A 413 -13.75 -27.44 -14.43
N ARG A 414 -14.09 -26.14 -14.33
CA ARG A 414 -15.01 -25.47 -15.26
C ARG A 414 -14.51 -25.56 -16.70
N LEU A 415 -13.18 -25.57 -16.89
CA LEU A 415 -12.52 -25.65 -18.19
C LEU A 415 -11.88 -27.02 -18.41
N LYS A 416 -11.68 -27.39 -19.68
CA LYS A 416 -10.90 -28.58 -20.03
C LYS A 416 -9.46 -28.39 -19.51
N PRO A 417 -8.85 -29.34 -18.76
CA PRO A 417 -7.58 -29.09 -18.04
C PRO A 417 -6.42 -28.52 -18.86
N LYS A 418 -6.30 -28.86 -20.15
CA LYS A 418 -5.32 -28.25 -21.07
C LYS A 418 -5.52 -26.74 -21.21
N ARG A 419 -6.78 -26.30 -21.39
CA ARG A 419 -7.21 -24.90 -21.56
C ARG A 419 -7.04 -24.13 -20.25
N GLU A 420 -7.49 -24.72 -19.15
CA GLU A 420 -7.30 -24.19 -17.79
C GLU A 420 -5.82 -23.97 -17.47
N ALA A 421 -4.95 -24.95 -17.74
CA ALA A 421 -3.52 -24.83 -17.53
C ALA A 421 -2.89 -23.72 -18.38
N TRP A 422 -3.25 -23.58 -19.65
CA TRP A 422 -2.70 -22.50 -20.50
C TRP A 422 -3.18 -21.10 -20.09
N PHE A 423 -4.45 -20.97 -19.70
CA PHE A 423 -4.98 -19.75 -19.09
C PHE A 423 -4.23 -19.41 -17.80
N THR A 424 -4.02 -20.38 -16.93
CA THR A 424 -3.30 -20.21 -15.66
C THR A 424 -1.84 -19.79 -15.89
N THR A 425 -1.15 -20.39 -16.86
CA THR A 425 0.22 -20.02 -17.25
C THR A 425 0.30 -18.58 -17.75
N TYR A 426 -0.64 -18.15 -18.62
CA TYR A 426 -0.66 -16.78 -19.12
C TYR A 426 -1.06 -15.77 -18.03
N PHE A 427 -1.98 -16.12 -17.13
CA PHE A 427 -2.35 -15.31 -15.97
C PHE A 427 -1.13 -15.05 -15.06
N LEU A 428 -0.42 -16.11 -14.65
CA LEU A 428 0.79 -15.98 -13.84
C LEU A 428 1.91 -15.22 -14.55
N ALA A 429 2.03 -15.38 -15.86
CA ALA A 429 3.00 -14.63 -16.65
C ALA A 429 2.65 -13.14 -16.77
N THR A 430 1.38 -12.78 -16.98
CA THR A 430 0.97 -11.39 -17.30
C THR A 430 0.50 -10.59 -16.09
N VAL A 431 -0.45 -11.15 -15.31
CA VAL A 431 -1.10 -10.46 -14.19
C VAL A 431 -0.17 -10.39 -12.99
N ILE A 432 0.65 -11.42 -12.77
CA ILE A 432 1.59 -11.49 -11.64
C ILE A 432 3.02 -11.13 -12.08
N SER A 433 3.60 -11.86 -13.02
CA SER A 433 5.05 -11.75 -13.29
C SER A 433 5.47 -10.45 -13.97
N GLU A 434 4.66 -9.87 -14.87
CA GLU A 434 4.95 -8.52 -15.38
C GLU A 434 4.63 -7.43 -14.34
N SER A 435 3.59 -7.59 -13.51
CA SER A 435 3.26 -6.64 -12.43
C SER A 435 4.36 -6.53 -11.38
N ILE A 436 5.04 -7.63 -11.06
CA ILE A 436 6.25 -7.62 -10.22
C ILE A 436 7.37 -6.78 -10.87
N ARG A 437 7.50 -6.77 -12.20
CA ARG A 437 8.54 -6.01 -12.92
C ARG A 437 8.17 -4.53 -13.07
N ASN A 438 6.88 -4.26 -13.26
CA ASN A 438 6.30 -2.95 -13.46
C ASN A 438 4.87 -2.95 -12.89
N TYR A 439 4.64 -2.29 -11.76
CA TYR A 439 3.33 -2.26 -11.11
C TYR A 439 2.19 -1.74 -12.02
N ARG A 440 2.48 -0.86 -12.99
CA ARG A 440 1.49 -0.35 -13.96
C ARG A 440 0.88 -1.45 -14.83
N SER A 441 1.57 -2.58 -15.01
CA SER A 441 1.08 -3.75 -15.76
C SER A 441 -0.25 -4.26 -15.22
N PHE A 442 -0.41 -4.30 -13.89
CA PHE A 442 -1.64 -4.75 -13.24
C PHE A 442 -2.82 -3.86 -13.62
N ILE A 443 -2.63 -2.54 -13.55
CA ILE A 443 -3.65 -1.56 -13.90
C ILE A 443 -3.98 -1.59 -15.39
N THR A 444 -2.99 -1.70 -16.29
CA THR A 444 -3.27 -1.86 -17.73
C THR A 444 -4.02 -3.16 -18.05
N THR A 445 -3.82 -4.21 -17.24
CA THR A 445 -4.60 -5.45 -17.33
C THR A 445 -6.04 -5.24 -16.88
N LEU A 446 -6.28 -4.57 -15.75
CA LEU A 446 -7.65 -4.25 -15.30
C LEU A 446 -8.40 -3.37 -16.31
N MET A 447 -7.75 -2.34 -16.88
CA MET A 447 -8.32 -1.55 -17.97
C MET A 447 -8.65 -2.42 -19.18
N ALA A 448 -7.76 -3.34 -19.59
CA ALA A 448 -8.03 -4.28 -20.67
C ALA A 448 -9.22 -5.23 -20.38
N LEU A 449 -9.44 -5.62 -19.12
CA LEU A 449 -10.59 -6.43 -18.73
C LEU A 449 -11.90 -5.63 -18.79
N ASP A 450 -11.96 -4.39 -18.30
CA ASP A 450 -13.16 -3.54 -18.41
C ASP A 450 -13.48 -3.17 -19.88
N LEU A 451 -12.44 -3.01 -20.72
CA LEU A 451 -12.59 -2.84 -22.16
C LEU A 451 -13.23 -4.05 -22.87
N ILE A 452 -12.98 -5.28 -22.40
CA ILE A 452 -13.41 -6.51 -23.07
C ILE A 452 -14.70 -7.08 -22.49
N LEU A 453 -14.91 -6.96 -21.18
CA LEU A 453 -16.07 -7.51 -20.47
C LEU A 453 -17.31 -6.59 -20.53
N ARG A 454 -17.23 -5.49 -21.30
CA ARG A 454 -18.37 -4.64 -21.68
C ARG A 454 -19.28 -5.35 -22.69
N PRO A 455 -20.56 -4.96 -22.80
CA PRO A 455 -21.40 -5.40 -23.92
C PRO A 455 -20.79 -5.00 -25.27
N ASN A 456 -20.77 -5.94 -26.22
CA ASN A 456 -20.31 -5.76 -27.60
C ASN A 456 -18.93 -5.06 -27.70
N PRO A 457 -17.85 -5.69 -27.21
CA PRO A 457 -16.49 -5.17 -27.34
C PRO A 457 -16.06 -5.19 -28.82
N GLU A 458 -15.14 -4.29 -29.19
CA GLU A 458 -14.53 -4.35 -30.53
C GLU A 458 -13.50 -5.48 -30.59
N ARG A 459 -13.35 -6.10 -31.77
CA ARG A 459 -12.27 -7.08 -32.05
C ARG A 459 -10.88 -6.55 -31.65
N ALA A 460 -10.63 -5.26 -31.92
CA ALA A 460 -9.37 -4.59 -31.58
C ALA A 460 -9.12 -4.45 -30.06
N GLU A 461 -10.18 -4.49 -29.24
CA GLU A 461 -10.13 -4.51 -27.77
C GLU A 461 -9.94 -5.93 -27.24
N GLN A 462 -10.67 -6.91 -27.78
CA GLN A 462 -10.52 -8.33 -27.44
C GLN A 462 -9.07 -8.81 -27.65
N GLU A 463 -8.41 -8.36 -28.71
CA GLU A 463 -6.97 -8.61 -28.95
C GLU A 463 -6.04 -8.02 -27.88
N ILE A 464 -6.48 -7.07 -27.04
CA ILE A 464 -5.58 -6.44 -26.05
C ILE A 464 -5.10 -7.47 -25.03
N ILE A 465 -6.00 -8.27 -24.45
CA ILE A 465 -5.67 -9.11 -23.29
C ILE A 465 -4.67 -10.23 -23.62
N LEU A 466 -4.78 -10.89 -24.78
CA LEU A 466 -3.83 -11.94 -25.16
C LEU A 466 -2.69 -11.45 -26.05
N GLU A 467 -2.93 -10.48 -26.95
CA GLU A 467 -1.93 -10.12 -27.97
C GLU A 467 -1.19 -8.81 -27.69
N LYS A 468 -1.86 -7.77 -27.17
CA LYS A 468 -1.33 -6.39 -27.14
C LYS A 468 -1.01 -5.83 -25.76
N LEU A 469 -1.25 -6.52 -24.64
CA LEU A 469 -0.80 -6.09 -23.30
C LEU A 469 0.69 -5.64 -23.35
N PRO A 470 1.09 -4.47 -22.84
CA PRO A 470 2.38 -3.86 -23.19
C PRO A 470 3.61 -4.65 -22.71
N MET A 471 3.54 -5.20 -21.50
CA MET A 471 4.64 -6.00 -20.92
C MET A 471 4.62 -7.46 -21.40
N ALA A 472 3.46 -8.00 -21.77
CA ALA A 472 3.22 -9.40 -22.13
C ALA A 472 3.76 -9.82 -23.52
N ARG A 473 4.77 -9.11 -24.03
CA ARG A 473 5.31 -9.25 -25.40
C ARG A 473 6.71 -9.84 -25.44
N GLY A 474 7.32 -10.03 -24.26
CA GLY A 474 8.69 -10.53 -24.11
C GLY A 474 9.73 -9.41 -24.22
N GLY A 475 10.62 -9.34 -23.24
CA GLY A 475 11.69 -8.35 -23.23
C GLY A 475 11.26 -6.90 -22.98
N SER A 476 9.99 -6.63 -22.64
CA SER A 476 9.53 -5.28 -22.24
C SER A 476 10.14 -4.79 -20.92
N TRP A 477 10.61 -5.70 -20.05
CA TRP A 477 11.35 -5.35 -18.83
C TRP A 477 12.59 -4.51 -19.18
N VAL A 478 12.58 -3.24 -18.75
CA VAL A 478 13.59 -2.24 -19.13
C VAL A 478 14.86 -2.45 -18.31
N ASN A 479 14.75 -2.45 -16.99
CA ASN A 479 15.85 -2.65 -16.04
C ASN A 479 15.60 -3.92 -15.22
N SER A 480 16.31 -5.02 -15.53
CA SER A 480 16.06 -6.33 -14.88
C SER A 480 16.44 -6.42 -13.41
N ASP A 481 17.12 -5.39 -12.93
CA ASP A 481 17.76 -5.36 -11.62
C ASP A 481 16.94 -4.47 -10.66
N LYS A 482 15.85 -3.87 -11.18
CA LYS A 482 14.80 -3.18 -10.44
C LYS A 482 13.42 -3.80 -10.75
N ARG A 483 12.48 -3.62 -9.82
CA ARG A 483 11.13 -4.20 -9.83
C ARG A 483 10.10 -3.13 -9.41
N GLY A 484 8.82 -3.50 -9.32
CA GLY A 484 7.73 -2.63 -8.88
C GLY A 484 7.65 -1.36 -9.71
N PHE A 485 7.52 -0.20 -9.06
CA PHE A 485 7.50 1.09 -9.75
C PHE A 485 8.82 1.45 -10.46
N TYR A 486 9.95 0.77 -10.21
CA TYR A 486 11.26 1.17 -10.77
C TYR A 486 11.75 0.31 -11.95
N GLY A 487 11.28 -0.92 -12.11
CA GLY A 487 11.77 -1.86 -13.14
C GLY A 487 11.49 -1.46 -14.59
N ALA A 488 10.53 -0.54 -14.80
CA ALA A 488 10.19 0.02 -16.10
C ALA A 488 9.93 1.54 -16.06
N SER A 489 10.82 2.29 -15.40
CA SER A 489 10.63 3.73 -15.16
C SER A 489 11.89 4.59 -15.38
N THR A 490 13.06 3.97 -15.53
CA THR A 490 14.31 4.62 -15.94
C THR A 490 15.06 3.74 -16.95
N ALA A 491 15.81 4.37 -17.86
CA ALA A 491 16.57 3.70 -18.90
C ALA A 491 18.06 4.06 -18.82
N LEU A 492 18.93 3.05 -18.67
CA LEU A 492 20.37 3.24 -18.48
C LEU A 492 21.14 3.35 -19.82
N ASN A 493 20.50 3.05 -20.96
CA ASN A 493 21.12 3.13 -22.27
C ASN A 493 20.10 3.34 -23.41
N LYS A 494 20.61 3.69 -24.61
CA LYS A 494 19.81 3.98 -25.83
C LYS A 494 18.88 2.84 -26.28
N LYS A 495 19.18 1.57 -25.96
CA LYS A 495 18.32 0.42 -26.26
C LYS A 495 17.18 0.28 -25.25
N GLN A 496 17.45 0.56 -23.97
CA GLN A 496 16.43 0.67 -22.93
C GLN A 496 15.54 1.90 -23.13
N LYS A 497 16.09 3.04 -23.53
CA LYS A 497 15.33 4.29 -23.82
C LYS A 497 14.19 4.01 -24.81
N ARG A 498 14.51 3.41 -25.96
CA ARG A 498 13.53 2.99 -26.99
C ARG A 498 12.51 1.95 -26.52
N LYS A 499 12.86 1.09 -25.55
CA LYS A 499 11.90 0.14 -24.96
C LYS A 499 10.94 0.85 -24.02
N LEU A 500 11.43 1.76 -23.18
CA LEU A 500 10.64 2.53 -22.24
C LEU A 500 9.69 3.47 -22.98
N GLU A 501 10.18 4.23 -23.96
CA GLU A 501 9.37 5.06 -24.87
C GLU A 501 8.24 4.26 -25.53
N LYS A 502 8.53 3.04 -26.00
CA LYS A 502 7.51 2.15 -26.59
C LYS A 502 6.52 1.65 -25.54
N LEU A 503 6.99 1.25 -24.36
CA LEU A 503 6.15 0.75 -23.27
C LEU A 503 5.16 1.81 -22.80
N ILE A 504 5.61 3.01 -22.43
CA ILE A 504 4.71 4.05 -21.90
C ILE A 504 3.66 4.42 -22.96
N ARG A 505 4.03 4.50 -24.25
CA ARG A 505 3.08 4.75 -25.34
C ARG A 505 2.03 3.66 -25.52
N GLU A 506 2.34 2.41 -25.19
CA GLU A 506 1.41 1.29 -25.25
C GLU A 506 0.54 1.19 -23.99
N GLU A 507 1.05 1.60 -22.82
CA GLU A 507 0.27 1.83 -21.59
C GLU A 507 -0.73 2.99 -21.79
N GLU A 508 -0.25 4.11 -22.34
CA GLU A 508 -1.00 5.33 -22.69
C GLU A 508 -2.12 5.08 -23.71
N GLN A 509 -1.89 4.22 -24.72
CA GLN A 509 -2.92 3.85 -25.70
C GLN A 509 -4.10 3.09 -25.07
N ILE A 510 -3.83 2.21 -24.10
CA ILE A 510 -4.88 1.49 -23.36
C ILE A 510 -5.67 2.47 -22.49
N CYS A 511 -5.00 3.35 -21.75
CA CYS A 511 -5.68 4.33 -20.89
C CYS A 511 -6.52 5.34 -21.72
N LYS A 512 -5.98 5.87 -22.82
CA LYS A 512 -6.73 6.73 -23.75
C LYS A 512 -8.00 6.05 -24.28
N LYS A 513 -7.93 4.78 -24.69
CA LYS A 513 -9.12 4.06 -25.18
C LYS A 513 -10.15 3.81 -24.07
N TRP A 514 -9.68 3.48 -22.86
CA TRP A 514 -10.52 3.26 -21.68
C TRP A 514 -11.29 4.52 -21.27
N LEU A 515 -10.66 5.69 -21.33
CA LEU A 515 -11.29 7.00 -21.13
C LEU A 515 -12.23 7.39 -22.27
N SER A 516 -11.81 7.22 -23.53
CA SER A 516 -12.61 7.66 -24.69
C SER A 516 -13.94 6.94 -24.84
N LEU A 517 -14.00 5.63 -24.54
CA LEU A 517 -15.27 4.87 -24.57
C LEU A 517 -16.30 5.33 -23.52
N ARG A 518 -15.87 6.15 -22.56
CA ARG A 518 -16.73 6.69 -21.48
C ARG A 518 -17.07 8.16 -21.70
N ASN A 519 -16.56 8.77 -22.79
CA ASN A 519 -16.61 10.22 -23.04
C ASN A 519 -16.01 11.06 -21.89
N LYS A 520 -14.98 10.53 -21.22
CA LYS A 520 -14.29 11.17 -20.09
C LYS A 520 -12.89 11.62 -20.50
N SER A 521 -12.44 12.75 -19.96
CA SER A 521 -11.07 13.27 -20.12
C SER A 521 -10.18 12.94 -18.91
N GLU A 522 -10.79 12.57 -17.78
CA GLU A 522 -10.14 12.27 -16.50
C GLU A 522 -10.89 11.09 -15.85
N ILE A 523 -10.26 10.40 -14.90
CA ILE A 523 -10.88 9.29 -14.18
C ILE A 523 -11.91 9.82 -13.17
N ASP A 524 -13.08 9.17 -13.13
CA ASP A 524 -14.19 9.44 -12.20
C ASP A 524 -14.45 8.26 -11.24
N ARG A 525 -15.46 8.40 -10.37
CA ARG A 525 -15.82 7.39 -9.37
C ARG A 525 -16.42 6.11 -9.97
N GLU A 526 -17.12 6.17 -11.11
CA GLU A 526 -17.64 4.97 -11.79
C GLU A 526 -16.46 4.13 -12.31
N MET A 527 -15.45 4.80 -12.87
CA MET A 527 -14.22 4.18 -13.36
C MET A 527 -13.40 3.57 -12.22
N LEU A 528 -13.28 4.25 -11.08
CA LEU A 528 -12.67 3.67 -9.86
C LEU A 528 -13.47 2.45 -9.36
N HIS A 529 -14.80 2.53 -9.29
CA HIS A 529 -15.66 1.42 -8.85
C HIS A 529 -15.53 0.19 -9.74
N ARG A 530 -15.50 0.37 -11.07
CA ARG A 530 -15.35 -0.75 -12.03
C ARG A 530 -14.01 -1.46 -11.89
N LEU A 531 -12.91 -0.73 -11.70
CA LEU A 531 -11.61 -1.33 -11.45
C LEU A 531 -11.63 -2.19 -10.17
N LEU A 532 -12.28 -1.70 -9.10
CA LEU A 532 -12.46 -2.50 -7.89
C LEU A 532 -13.41 -3.69 -8.09
N GLU A 533 -14.47 -3.55 -8.90
CA GLU A 533 -15.41 -4.64 -9.18
C GLU A 533 -14.71 -5.81 -9.90
N LEU A 534 -13.72 -5.53 -10.76
CA LEU A 534 -12.86 -6.55 -11.37
C LEU A 534 -11.91 -7.24 -10.37
N VAL A 535 -11.54 -6.58 -9.27
CA VAL A 535 -10.55 -7.07 -8.29
C VAL A 535 -11.23 -7.81 -7.13
N TYR A 536 -12.28 -7.23 -6.54
CA TYR A 536 -12.95 -7.76 -5.34
C TYR A 536 -14.33 -8.36 -5.61
N GLY A 537 -14.93 -8.08 -6.76
CA GLY A 537 -16.26 -8.54 -7.11
C GLY A 537 -17.39 -7.68 -6.52
N LYS A 538 -18.50 -7.60 -7.25
CA LYS A 538 -19.64 -6.74 -6.90
C LYS A 538 -20.22 -7.03 -5.52
N HIS A 539 -20.37 -8.32 -5.18
CA HIS A 539 -20.93 -8.78 -3.91
C HIS A 539 -20.15 -8.18 -2.72
N ARG A 540 -18.82 -8.30 -2.76
CA ARG A 540 -17.96 -7.83 -1.69
C ARG A 540 -17.89 -6.30 -1.60
N LEU A 541 -17.96 -5.59 -2.72
CA LEU A 541 -18.09 -4.11 -2.70
C LEU A 541 -19.42 -3.62 -2.11
N CYS A 542 -20.47 -4.44 -2.12
CA CYS A 542 -21.72 -4.14 -1.41
C CYS A 542 -21.61 -4.43 0.11
N GLU A 543 -20.77 -5.37 0.53
CA GLU A 543 -20.56 -5.73 1.94
C GLU A 543 -19.50 -4.86 2.63
N GLU A 544 -18.41 -4.52 1.91
CA GLU A 544 -17.30 -3.69 2.36
C GLU A 544 -17.22 -2.37 1.55
N PRO A 545 -18.24 -1.48 1.60
CA PRO A 545 -18.25 -0.24 0.81
C PRO A 545 -17.12 0.74 1.18
N SER A 546 -16.49 0.55 2.35
CA SER A 546 -15.28 1.28 2.74
C SER A 546 -14.10 1.02 1.79
N LEU A 547 -14.04 -0.12 1.08
CA LEU A 547 -13.00 -0.39 0.09
C LEU A 547 -12.97 0.68 -1.02
N LEU A 548 -14.14 1.11 -1.50
CA LEU A 548 -14.24 2.18 -2.50
C LEU A 548 -13.81 3.53 -1.94
N GLN A 549 -14.20 3.82 -0.69
CA GLN A 549 -13.85 5.06 0.00
C GLN A 549 -12.34 5.15 0.27
N GLU A 550 -11.74 4.11 0.85
CA GLU A 550 -10.30 4.02 1.12
C GLU A 550 -9.48 4.12 -0.17
N PHE A 551 -9.85 3.36 -1.21
CA PHE A 551 -9.21 3.42 -2.53
C PHE A 551 -9.28 4.81 -3.15
N THR A 552 -10.45 5.45 -3.12
CA THR A 552 -10.64 6.79 -3.71
C THR A 552 -9.90 7.86 -2.92
N VAL A 553 -9.90 7.80 -1.58
CA VAL A 553 -9.12 8.69 -0.71
C VAL A 553 -7.62 8.50 -0.95
N ALA A 554 -7.15 7.26 -1.10
CA ALA A 554 -5.76 6.94 -1.40
C ALA A 554 -5.33 7.48 -2.78
N TYR A 555 -6.14 7.26 -3.81
CA TYR A 555 -5.94 7.81 -5.15
C TYR A 555 -5.83 9.34 -5.13
N ILE A 556 -6.78 10.03 -4.49
CA ILE A 556 -6.77 11.49 -4.33
C ILE A 556 -5.53 11.96 -3.54
N HIS A 557 -5.13 11.24 -2.49
CA HIS A 557 -3.93 11.55 -1.71
C HIS A 557 -2.65 11.45 -2.55
N PHE A 558 -2.50 10.36 -3.34
CA PHE A 558 -1.39 10.20 -4.27
C PHE A 558 -1.33 11.38 -5.25
N LYS A 559 -2.44 11.63 -5.96
CA LYS A 559 -2.52 12.67 -6.99
C LYS A 559 -2.25 14.07 -6.45
N LYS A 560 -2.70 14.39 -5.23
CA LYS A 560 -2.35 15.63 -4.51
C LYS A 560 -0.85 15.71 -4.22
N LYS A 561 -0.23 14.62 -3.74
CA LYS A 561 1.20 14.60 -3.39
C LYS A 561 2.13 14.83 -4.59
N ILE A 562 1.72 14.41 -5.79
CA ILE A 562 2.47 14.60 -7.05
C ILE A 562 2.04 15.82 -7.88
N ASN A 563 1.22 16.72 -7.32
CA ASN A 563 0.69 17.91 -7.97
C ASN A 563 0.02 17.62 -9.34
N SER A 564 -0.70 16.51 -9.44
CA SER A 564 -1.42 16.10 -10.66
C SER A 564 -2.88 16.60 -10.63
N PRO A 565 -3.49 16.92 -11.80
CA PRO A 565 -4.93 17.19 -11.89
C PRO A 565 -5.80 16.07 -11.30
N ILE A 566 -6.95 16.44 -10.75
CA ILE A 566 -7.94 15.53 -10.15
C ILE A 566 -9.33 16.04 -10.53
N SER A 567 -10.20 15.13 -10.98
CA SER A 567 -11.58 15.43 -11.29
C SER A 567 -12.28 16.13 -10.13
N GLN A 568 -12.96 17.24 -10.46
CA GLN A 568 -13.78 18.01 -9.52
C GLN A 568 -14.93 17.17 -8.93
N GLU A 569 -15.36 16.12 -9.64
CA GLU A 569 -16.33 15.13 -9.17
C GLU A 569 -15.77 14.37 -7.95
N LEU A 570 -14.62 13.72 -8.12
CA LEU A 570 -13.90 12.98 -7.07
C LEU A 570 -13.54 13.87 -5.86
N LEU A 571 -13.10 15.11 -6.11
CA LEU A 571 -12.81 16.06 -5.04
C LEU A 571 -14.05 16.36 -4.20
N ARG A 572 -15.18 16.72 -4.83
CA ARG A 572 -16.44 17.04 -4.13
C ARG A 572 -16.96 15.85 -3.30
N GLU A 573 -16.93 14.64 -3.85
CA GLU A 573 -17.36 13.44 -3.13
C GLU A 573 -16.46 13.14 -1.92
N SER A 574 -15.14 13.31 -2.05
CA SER A 574 -14.20 13.08 -0.94
C SER A 574 -14.40 14.02 0.26
N PHE A 575 -14.88 15.25 0.02
CA PHE A 575 -15.27 16.16 1.10
C PHE A 575 -16.52 15.67 1.84
N ASN A 576 -17.55 15.20 1.12
CA ASN A 576 -18.77 14.68 1.75
C ASN A 576 -18.49 13.48 2.66
N TRP A 577 -17.59 12.57 2.24
CA TRP A 577 -17.18 11.43 3.07
C TRP A 577 -16.37 11.81 4.31
N SER A 578 -15.56 12.88 4.25
CA SER A 578 -14.85 13.33 5.45
C SER A 578 -15.80 13.89 6.50
N PHE A 579 -16.89 14.57 6.12
CA PHE A 579 -17.94 14.95 7.06
C PHE A 579 -18.71 13.74 7.63
N SER A 580 -19.06 12.76 6.79
CA SER A 580 -19.80 11.56 7.21
C SER A 580 -19.02 10.60 8.13
N LEU A 581 -17.75 10.86 8.42
CA LEU A 581 -16.94 10.14 9.41
C LEU A 581 -16.86 10.84 10.77
N TYR A 582 -17.46 12.04 10.90
CA TYR A 582 -17.51 12.82 12.14
C TYR A 582 -18.94 13.03 12.67
N THR A 583 -19.92 12.30 12.12
CA THR A 583 -21.35 12.32 12.48
C THR A 583 -21.84 10.91 12.79
#